data_AF-A0A7G5LWQ1-F1
#
_entry.id   AF-A0A7G5LWQ1-F1
#
_cell.length_a   1.000
_cell.length_b   1.000
_cell.length_c   1.000
_cell.angle_alpha   90.00
_cell.angle_beta   90.00
_cell.angle_gamma   90.00
#
_symmetry.space_group_name_H-M   'P 1'
#
loop_
_entity.id
_entity.type
_entity.pdbx_description
1 polymer ?
#
loop_
_entity_poly.entity_id
_entity_poly.type
_entity_poly.pdbx_seq_one_letter_code
_entity_poly.pdbx_strand_id
1 'polypeptide(L)'
;MDDSETTPRRARRRWIPAVAAVVLACLAIVAVLLVRGPLADADDDKAGDASLATKEPMASYASPCVSIPRLRSITDLQSIVDTTRGGAALQGADVGADLTLQDGRRIWVMGDTLRAADFDGQRFVRNSMLLISDGCAQTVLPEDNGALIPDRADGVGYWPMSIGRVHRNGVDVVGVGVQRVRGTGGASSTDFENLGPAIAVFHVEPGGVPQLVEVKDIGRDDPSRKRPTWGAAVAIKGEWVYLYGTANPEVDGVFGYSLRVARVHIDHLRDHSRWRYWDGTEWSKNAAEAVELIPAQGGVSQTLSVFEQDGSWYAVSKQDEFLGQDLVIWKAPAPSGPFTRASTVARIPSNAVTGQLRYMPLAHPAILPVPGTVIVSYSRNNTDLGKVEANPFLYRPAFIRVRLP
;
A
#
# COMPACT_ATOMS: atom_id res chain seq x y z
N MET A 1 -42.69 46.37 -34.93
CA MET A 1 -43.00 44.92 -34.90
C MET A 1 -41.77 44.21 -35.45
N ASP A 2 -40.60 44.32 -34.81
CA ASP A 2 -40.34 44.22 -33.36
C ASP A 2 -40.52 42.77 -32.88
N ASP A 3 -39.39 42.07 -32.80
CA ASP A 3 -39.05 41.28 -31.61
C ASP A 3 -37.53 41.09 -31.56
N SER A 4 -36.94 41.50 -30.45
CA SER A 4 -35.49 41.48 -30.20
C SER A 4 -35.12 40.30 -29.32
N GLU A 5 -34.27 39.38 -29.79
CA GLU A 5 -33.67 38.35 -28.94
C GLU A 5 -32.17 38.59 -28.73
N THR A 6 -31.85 39.47 -27.78
CA THR A 6 -30.48 39.81 -27.39
C THR A 6 -29.82 38.67 -26.60
N THR A 7 -28.79 38.04 -27.17
CA THR A 7 -27.96 37.05 -26.45
C THR A 7 -26.85 37.75 -25.62
N PRO A 8 -26.82 37.67 -24.28
CA PRO A 8 -25.77 38.31 -23.49
C PRO A 8 -24.52 37.43 -23.38
N ARG A 9 -23.37 37.97 -23.82
CA ARG A 9 -22.04 37.42 -23.54
C ARG A 9 -21.63 37.64 -22.08
N ARG A 10 -20.97 36.62 -21.50
CA ARG A 10 -20.03 36.68 -20.36
C ARG A 10 -20.54 37.17 -18.99
N ALA A 11 -20.70 36.21 -18.08
CA ALA A 11 -20.39 36.39 -16.66
C ALA A 11 -19.70 35.14 -16.07
N ARG A 12 -18.47 34.80 -16.51
CA ARG A 12 -17.62 33.83 -15.80
C ARG A 12 -17.12 34.44 -14.49
N ARG A 13 -17.96 34.45 -13.45
CA ARG A 13 -17.61 34.99 -12.13
C ARG A 13 -16.99 33.90 -11.26
N ARG A 14 -15.73 34.12 -10.89
CA ARG A 14 -14.86 33.27 -10.05
C ARG A 14 -15.61 32.71 -8.82
N TRP A 15 -15.79 31.38 -8.76
CA TRP A 15 -16.33 30.65 -7.59
C TRP A 15 -15.56 29.33 -7.35
N ILE A 16 -14.23 29.40 -7.40
CA ILE A 16 -13.32 28.35 -6.89
C ILE A 16 -12.20 29.08 -6.14
N PRO A 17 -12.40 29.41 -4.86
CA PRO A 17 -11.38 29.11 -3.85
C PRO A 17 -11.99 28.88 -2.45
N ALA A 18 -12.55 27.69 -2.22
CA ALA A 18 -12.97 27.26 -0.87
C ALA A 18 -12.64 25.78 -0.64
N VAL A 19 -13.00 24.91 -1.59
CA VAL A 19 -12.71 23.46 -1.53
C VAL A 19 -11.20 23.18 -1.49
N ALA A 20 -10.39 23.91 -2.28
CA ALA A 20 -8.94 23.73 -2.30
C ALA A 20 -8.26 24.13 -0.97
N ALA A 21 -8.76 25.16 -0.29
CA ALA A 21 -8.22 25.61 0.99
C ALA A 21 -8.53 24.62 2.13
N VAL A 22 -9.73 24.04 2.14
CA VAL A 22 -10.10 23.00 3.12
C VAL A 22 -9.29 21.72 2.92
N VAL A 23 -9.03 21.32 1.67
CA VAL A 23 -8.23 20.11 1.39
C VAL A 23 -6.76 20.27 1.78
N LEU A 24 -6.14 21.44 1.52
CA LEU A 24 -4.78 21.74 1.99
C LEU A 24 -4.70 21.84 3.52
N ALA A 25 -5.76 22.33 4.18
CA ALA A 25 -5.88 22.35 5.64
C ALA A 25 -6.20 20.98 6.28
N CYS A 26 -6.52 19.94 5.50
CA CYS A 26 -6.62 18.57 6.01
C CYS A 26 -5.27 17.83 6.04
N LEU A 27 -4.19 18.45 5.54
CA LEU A 27 -2.81 17.95 5.58
C LEU A 27 -1.89 18.82 6.46
N ALA A 28 -2.46 19.73 7.28
CA ALA A 28 -1.71 20.54 8.24
C ALA A 28 -2.62 21.15 9.32
N ILE A 29 -2.11 21.23 10.58
CA ILE A 29 -2.70 21.90 11.79
C ILE A 29 -3.78 21.00 12.47
N VAL A 30 -3.78 20.63 13.77
CA VAL A 30 -3.48 21.29 15.08
C VAL A 30 -2.93 20.23 16.10
N ALA A 31 -2.57 20.54 17.36
CA ALA A 31 -1.29 21.12 17.86
C ALA A 31 -1.24 21.09 19.43
N VAL A 32 -0.03 21.11 20.04
CA VAL A 32 0.31 21.29 21.50
C VAL A 32 -0.20 20.18 22.48
N LEU A 33 0.53 19.61 23.46
CA LEU A 33 1.61 20.08 24.37
C LEU A 33 2.65 18.99 24.78
N LEU A 34 3.89 19.46 25.02
CA LEU A 34 4.90 19.00 26.01
C LEU A 34 5.33 17.51 26.13
N VAL A 35 6.57 17.21 25.71
CA VAL A 35 7.71 16.84 26.61
C VAL A 35 9.01 17.44 26.01
N ARG A 36 9.96 17.87 26.85
CA ARG A 36 11.31 18.33 26.41
C ARG A 36 12.33 17.17 26.48
N GLY A 37 13.13 17.02 25.43
CA GLY A 37 14.39 16.26 25.40
C GLY A 37 15.40 17.00 24.51
N PRO A 38 16.73 16.85 24.73
CA PRO A 38 17.72 17.64 24.01
C PRO A 38 17.85 17.20 22.55
N LEU A 39 17.77 18.16 21.63
CA LEU A 39 18.28 17.99 20.28
C LEU A 39 19.81 17.95 20.35
N ALA A 40 20.40 16.87 19.86
CA ALA A 40 21.82 16.79 19.57
C ALA A 40 22.00 16.93 18.07
N ASP A 41 22.70 17.97 17.63
CA ASP A 41 23.14 18.09 16.23
C ASP A 41 24.09 16.94 15.90
N ALA A 42 23.85 16.25 14.78
CA ALA A 42 24.76 15.28 14.19
C ALA A 42 24.91 15.61 12.70
N ASP A 43 26.15 15.88 12.27
CA ASP A 43 26.52 16.07 10.86
C ASP A 43 26.17 14.80 10.06
N ASP A 44 25.15 14.87 9.22
CA ASP A 44 24.59 13.71 8.51
C ASP A 44 25.24 13.49 7.13
N ASP A 45 26.57 13.40 7.13
CA ASP A 45 27.40 13.29 5.93
C ASP A 45 28.19 11.96 5.92
N LYS A 46 27.48 10.82 6.09
CA LYS A 46 27.84 9.42 5.71
C LYS A 46 26.80 8.35 6.15
N ALA A 47 25.62 8.33 5.52
CA ALA A 47 24.69 7.19 5.63
C ALA A 47 24.73 6.31 4.37
N GLY A 48 25.35 5.13 4.48
CA GLY A 48 25.34 4.07 3.45
C GLY A 48 24.12 3.15 3.55
N ASP A 49 23.93 2.28 2.54
CA ASP A 49 22.84 1.30 2.40
C ASP A 49 22.58 0.52 3.72
N ALA A 50 21.56 0.93 4.48
CA ALA A 50 21.27 0.36 5.79
C ALA A 50 20.53 -0.98 5.65
N SER A 51 21.19 -2.06 6.07
CA SER A 51 20.62 -3.41 6.04
C SER A 51 20.52 -3.96 7.46
N LEU A 52 19.29 -4.26 7.89
CA LEU A 52 19.02 -5.08 9.06
C LEU A 52 19.08 -6.56 8.64
N ALA A 53 20.30 -7.02 8.37
CA ALA A 53 20.60 -8.43 8.16
C ALA A 53 20.60 -9.15 9.52
N THR A 54 19.48 -9.76 9.88
CA THR A 54 19.38 -10.56 11.11
C THR A 54 20.14 -11.88 10.91
N LYS A 55 21.08 -12.18 11.81
CA LYS A 55 21.94 -13.38 11.69
C LYS A 55 21.15 -14.69 11.77
N GLU A 56 20.00 -14.66 12.42
CA GLU A 56 18.99 -15.70 12.46
C GLU A 56 17.62 -15.05 12.17
N PRO A 57 16.62 -15.78 11.67
CA PRO A 57 15.27 -15.24 11.49
C PRO A 57 14.69 -14.73 12.81
N MET A 58 13.97 -13.60 12.78
CA MET A 58 13.24 -13.13 13.95
C MET A 58 12.06 -14.07 14.21
N ALA A 59 12.11 -14.75 15.36
CA ALA A 59 11.10 -15.68 15.80
C ALA A 59 9.72 -14.99 15.86
N SER A 60 8.74 -15.64 15.23
CA SER A 60 7.37 -15.17 15.13
C SER A 60 6.39 -16.31 15.39
N TYR A 61 5.33 -16.02 16.14
CA TYR A 61 4.27 -16.96 16.49
C TYR A 61 2.91 -16.50 15.94
N ALA A 62 1.94 -17.40 15.91
CA ALA A 62 0.57 -17.08 15.50
C ALA A 62 -0.33 -16.94 16.74
N SER A 63 -1.14 -15.88 16.77
CA SER A 63 -2.15 -15.67 17.82
C SER A 63 -3.12 -16.86 17.93
N PRO A 64 -3.88 -16.98 19.04
CA PRO A 64 -5.05 -17.86 19.07
C PRO A 64 -5.99 -17.63 17.88
N CYS A 65 -6.65 -18.70 17.45
CA CYS A 65 -7.54 -18.69 16.28
C CYS A 65 -8.78 -17.82 16.50
N VAL A 66 -9.00 -16.85 15.60
CA VAL A 66 -10.29 -16.19 15.43
C VAL A 66 -11.11 -17.00 14.42
N SER A 67 -12.25 -17.53 14.86
CA SER A 67 -13.15 -18.28 13.99
C SER A 67 -13.75 -17.35 12.93
N ILE A 68 -13.60 -17.71 11.66
CA ILE A 68 -14.17 -17.01 10.51
C ILE A 68 -15.08 -17.94 9.70
N PRO A 69 -16.19 -17.45 9.14
CA PRO A 69 -16.95 -18.18 8.13
C PRO A 69 -16.09 -18.62 6.93
N ARG A 70 -16.41 -19.78 6.36
CA ARG A 70 -15.76 -20.27 5.14
C ARG A 70 -16.06 -19.35 3.95
N LEU A 71 -15.01 -18.79 3.37
CA LEU A 71 -15.06 -17.87 2.23
C LEU A 71 -15.52 -18.58 0.95
N ARG A 72 -16.77 -18.33 0.52
CA ARG A 72 -17.37 -18.90 -0.71
C ARG A 72 -17.80 -17.83 -1.71
N SER A 73 -18.06 -16.62 -1.23
CA SER A 73 -18.55 -15.48 -1.99
C SER A 73 -17.92 -14.18 -1.50
N ILE A 74 -18.01 -13.12 -2.32
CA ILE A 74 -17.58 -11.77 -1.88
C ILE A 74 -18.45 -11.25 -0.72
N THR A 75 -19.71 -11.71 -0.61
CA THR A 75 -20.58 -11.41 0.53
C THR A 75 -20.05 -12.03 1.82
N ASP A 76 -19.51 -13.26 1.78
CA ASP A 76 -18.83 -13.86 2.94
C ASP A 76 -17.58 -13.03 3.30
N LEU A 77 -16.77 -12.61 2.31
CA LEU A 77 -15.58 -11.78 2.54
C LEU A 77 -15.90 -10.46 3.24
N GLN A 78 -16.91 -9.75 2.73
CA GLN A 78 -17.35 -8.48 3.30
C GLN A 78 -17.97 -8.69 4.70
N SER A 79 -18.75 -9.77 4.88
CA SER A 79 -19.34 -10.13 6.18
C SER A 79 -18.29 -10.45 7.23
N ILE A 80 -17.22 -11.18 6.89
CA ILE A 80 -16.08 -11.42 7.79
C ILE A 80 -15.52 -10.08 8.30
N VAL A 81 -15.26 -9.14 7.39
CA VAL A 81 -14.64 -7.86 7.77
C VAL A 81 -15.60 -6.93 8.53
N ASP A 82 -16.88 -6.91 8.19
CA ASP A 82 -17.87 -6.05 8.85
C ASP A 82 -18.45 -6.63 10.15
N THR A 83 -18.30 -7.94 10.44
CA THR A 83 -18.96 -8.59 11.59
C THR A 83 -18.03 -9.39 12.52
N THR A 84 -16.92 -9.95 12.02
CA THR A 84 -16.00 -10.72 12.88
C THR A 84 -15.28 -9.77 13.83
N ARG A 85 -15.48 -9.95 15.14
CA ARG A 85 -14.60 -9.34 16.15
C ARG A 85 -13.23 -10.00 16.03
N GLY A 86 -12.21 -9.20 15.71
CA GLY A 86 -10.84 -9.68 15.61
C GLY A 86 -10.27 -10.03 16.98
N GLY A 87 -9.11 -10.68 16.99
CA GLY A 87 -8.37 -10.94 18.23
C GLY A 87 -7.76 -9.67 18.80
N ALA A 88 -7.24 -9.73 20.03
CA ALA A 88 -6.63 -8.57 20.68
C ALA A 88 -5.47 -7.96 19.85
N ALA A 89 -4.81 -8.76 19.01
CA ALA A 89 -3.71 -8.32 18.15
C ALA A 89 -4.14 -7.49 16.90
N LEU A 90 -5.41 -7.52 16.50
CA LEU A 90 -5.93 -6.76 15.35
C LEU A 90 -7.44 -6.50 15.50
N GLN A 91 -7.80 -5.24 15.70
CA GLN A 91 -9.19 -4.76 15.72
C GLN A 91 -9.55 -3.97 14.45
N GLY A 92 -8.59 -3.27 13.86
CA GLY A 92 -8.69 -2.59 12.57
C GLY A 92 -7.31 -2.37 11.95
N ALA A 93 -7.23 -2.31 10.63
CA ALA A 93 -6.00 -2.04 9.89
C ALA A 93 -6.31 -1.55 8.47
N ASP A 94 -5.33 -0.89 7.84
CA ASP A 94 -5.34 -0.59 6.41
C ASP A 94 -4.38 -1.45 5.58
N VAL A 95 -4.27 -1.12 4.28
CA VAL A 95 -3.64 -1.96 3.25
C VAL A 95 -4.43 -3.28 3.10
N GLY A 96 -3.93 -4.20 2.29
CA GLY A 96 -4.67 -5.39 1.85
C GLY A 96 -3.86 -6.41 1.07
N ALA A 97 -2.54 -6.26 0.90
CA ALA A 97 -1.80 -7.09 -0.06
C ALA A 97 -1.75 -8.55 0.39
N ASP A 98 -2.17 -9.48 -0.46
CA ASP A 98 -2.33 -10.90 -0.12
C ASP A 98 -1.62 -11.86 -1.08
N LEU A 99 -1.33 -13.07 -0.60
CA LEU A 99 -1.04 -14.20 -1.47
C LEU A 99 -1.38 -15.55 -0.81
N THR A 100 -1.59 -16.56 -1.65
CA THR A 100 -1.76 -17.95 -1.23
C THR A 100 -0.40 -18.64 -1.12
N LEU A 101 -0.15 -19.30 0.01
CA LEU A 101 1.00 -20.15 0.31
C LEU A 101 0.87 -21.53 -0.33
N GLN A 102 1.96 -22.29 -0.35
CA GLN A 102 2.07 -23.63 -0.93
C GLN A 102 1.12 -24.66 -0.29
N ASP A 103 0.82 -24.49 1.00
CA ASP A 103 -0.08 -25.34 1.77
C ASP A 103 -1.56 -24.89 1.72
N GLY A 104 -1.88 -23.91 0.86
CA GLY A 104 -3.23 -23.40 0.66
C GLY A 104 -3.70 -22.37 1.69
N ARG A 105 -2.92 -22.10 2.75
CA ARG A 105 -3.16 -20.94 3.63
C ARG A 105 -2.93 -19.65 2.86
N ARG A 106 -3.50 -18.54 3.33
CA ARG A 106 -3.29 -17.19 2.77
C ARG A 106 -2.64 -16.30 3.81
N ILE A 107 -1.71 -15.45 3.36
CA ILE A 107 -1.22 -14.32 4.14
C ILE A 107 -1.78 -13.02 3.60
N TRP A 108 -2.04 -12.07 4.50
CA TRP A 108 -2.34 -10.68 4.18
C TRP A 108 -1.39 -9.79 4.97
N VAL A 109 -0.67 -8.88 4.32
CA VAL A 109 0.16 -7.86 4.99
C VAL A 109 -0.62 -6.55 5.08
N MET A 110 -0.79 -6.08 6.31
CA MET A 110 -1.57 -4.89 6.66
C MET A 110 -0.62 -3.78 7.07
N GLY A 111 -1.02 -2.53 6.85
CA GLY A 111 -0.30 -1.34 7.27
C GLY A 111 -0.56 -1.00 8.72
N ASP A 112 -0.82 0.28 8.96
CA ASP A 112 -1.13 0.80 10.29
C ASP A 112 -2.27 -0.04 10.89
N THR A 113 -2.05 -0.58 12.08
CA THR A 113 -2.88 -1.62 12.70
C THR A 113 -3.23 -1.24 14.13
N LEU A 114 -4.53 -1.02 14.38
CA LEU A 114 -5.11 -0.83 15.69
C LEU A 114 -5.36 -2.18 16.36
N ARG A 115 -4.76 -2.39 17.54
CA ARG A 115 -4.94 -3.60 18.35
C ARG A 115 -6.15 -3.48 19.28
N ALA A 116 -6.22 -4.22 20.38
CA ALA A 116 -7.12 -3.94 21.51
C ALA A 116 -6.45 -3.01 22.55
N ALA A 117 -7.24 -2.39 23.42
CA ALA A 117 -6.73 -1.43 24.41
C ALA A 117 -5.99 -2.11 25.58
N ASP A 118 -6.30 -3.38 25.81
CA ASP A 118 -5.73 -4.32 26.77
C ASP A 118 -4.72 -5.29 26.12
N PHE A 119 -4.28 -5.02 24.89
CA PHE A 119 -3.25 -5.83 24.23
C PHE A 119 -1.88 -5.61 24.88
N ASP A 120 -1.21 -6.70 25.23
CA ASP A 120 0.13 -6.70 25.80
C ASP A 120 1.20 -6.41 24.73
N GLY A 121 1.40 -5.14 24.44
CA GLY A 121 2.35 -4.65 23.44
C GLY A 121 1.97 -3.28 22.90
N GLN A 122 2.52 -2.89 21.75
CA GLN A 122 2.19 -1.60 21.14
C GLN A 122 0.71 -1.56 20.69
N ARG A 123 -0.02 -0.55 21.17
CA ARG A 123 -1.46 -0.29 20.88
C ARG A 123 -1.75 -0.13 19.38
N PHE A 124 -0.81 0.50 18.68
CA PHE A 124 -0.84 0.80 17.27
C PHE A 124 0.54 0.47 16.69
N VAL A 125 0.58 -0.30 15.61
CA VAL A 125 1.83 -0.69 14.92
C VAL A 125 1.73 -0.39 13.45
N ARG A 126 2.86 -0.07 12.81
CA ARG A 126 2.89 0.34 11.40
C ARG A 126 2.63 -0.78 10.40
N ASN A 127 2.75 -2.02 10.83
CA ASN A 127 2.51 -3.17 9.98
C ASN A 127 2.15 -4.40 10.81
N SER A 128 1.38 -5.29 10.19
CA SER A 128 1.03 -6.59 10.73
C SER A 128 0.81 -7.61 9.61
N MET A 129 0.65 -8.88 9.96
CA MET A 129 0.25 -9.91 9.00
C MET A 129 -0.85 -10.79 9.58
N LEU A 130 -1.88 -11.07 8.79
CA LEU A 130 -2.83 -12.14 9.06
C LEU A 130 -2.42 -13.41 8.32
N LEU A 131 -2.48 -14.53 9.01
CA LEU A 131 -2.39 -15.88 8.47
C LEU A 131 -3.80 -16.51 8.53
N ILE A 132 -4.31 -16.91 7.38
CA ILE A 132 -5.69 -17.39 7.21
C ILE A 132 -5.70 -18.81 6.66
N SER A 133 -6.42 -19.70 7.32
CA SER A 133 -6.75 -21.06 6.87
C SER A 133 -8.27 -21.25 6.82
N ASP A 134 -8.76 -22.44 6.44
CA ASP A 134 -10.21 -22.68 6.44
C ASP A 134 -10.76 -22.58 7.89
N GLY A 135 -11.79 -21.77 8.08
CA GLY A 135 -12.40 -21.51 9.38
C GLY A 135 -11.59 -20.62 10.35
N CYS A 136 -10.35 -20.21 10.04
CA CYS A 136 -9.47 -19.57 11.02
C CYS A 136 -8.68 -18.37 10.46
N ALA A 137 -8.65 -17.28 11.23
CA ALA A 137 -7.71 -16.17 11.06
C ALA A 137 -6.84 -16.00 12.32
N GLN A 138 -5.54 -15.83 12.13
CA GLN A 138 -4.56 -15.59 13.19
C GLN A 138 -3.71 -14.37 12.83
N THR A 139 -3.30 -13.58 13.81
CA THR A 139 -2.28 -12.54 13.60
C THR A 139 -0.89 -13.15 13.81
N VAL A 140 0.05 -12.89 12.91
CA VAL A 140 1.46 -13.22 13.09
C VAL A 140 2.09 -12.13 13.96
N LEU A 141 2.76 -12.52 15.05
CA LEU A 141 3.37 -11.64 16.04
C LEU A 141 4.84 -12.00 16.24
N PRO A 142 5.76 -11.02 16.30
CA PRO A 142 7.11 -11.23 16.82
C PRO A 142 7.07 -11.51 18.33
N GLU A 143 8.15 -12.07 18.89
CA GLU A 143 8.25 -12.39 20.33
C GLU A 143 8.07 -11.18 21.27
N ASP A 144 8.38 -9.97 20.81
CA ASP A 144 8.24 -8.71 21.58
C ASP A 144 6.85 -8.05 21.47
N ASN A 145 5.92 -8.68 20.76
CA ASN A 145 4.60 -8.14 20.41
C ASN A 145 4.66 -6.76 19.70
N GLY A 146 5.77 -6.41 19.06
CA GLY A 146 5.98 -5.19 18.30
C GLY A 146 5.29 -5.19 16.92
N ALA A 147 5.78 -4.34 16.02
CA ALA A 147 5.46 -4.41 14.59
C ALA A 147 6.15 -5.63 13.96
N LEU A 148 5.51 -6.27 12.98
CA LEU A 148 6.05 -7.50 12.38
C LEU A 148 7.37 -7.27 11.63
N ILE A 149 7.48 -6.13 10.98
CA ILE A 149 8.70 -5.54 10.46
C ILE A 149 9.03 -4.41 11.45
N PRO A 150 10.08 -4.57 12.28
CA PRO A 150 10.36 -3.64 13.38
C PRO A 150 10.78 -2.27 12.85
N ASP A 151 10.41 -1.22 13.57
CA ASP A 151 10.88 0.15 13.31
C ASP A 151 12.40 0.25 13.60
N ARG A 152 13.09 1.09 12.84
CA ARG A 152 14.50 1.46 13.07
C ARG A 152 14.63 2.24 14.39
N ALA A 153 15.83 2.19 14.98
CA ALA A 153 16.14 2.86 16.24
C ALA A 153 16.02 4.40 16.20
N ASP A 154 15.95 5.00 15.00
CA ASP A 154 15.72 6.42 14.75
C ASP A 154 14.22 6.78 14.55
N GLY A 155 13.31 5.82 14.73
CA GLY A 155 11.86 6.01 14.61
C GLY A 155 11.32 5.95 13.18
N VAL A 156 12.16 5.63 12.18
CA VAL A 156 11.70 5.29 10.83
C VAL A 156 11.10 3.89 10.86
N GLY A 157 9.85 3.75 10.43
CA GLY A 157 9.18 2.46 10.34
C GLY A 157 8.76 2.07 8.93
N TYR A 158 8.02 0.98 8.81
CA TYR A 158 7.76 0.34 7.52
C TYR A 158 6.27 0.11 7.26
N TRP A 159 5.76 0.62 6.13
CA TRP A 159 4.41 0.37 5.64
C TRP A 159 4.44 -0.56 4.41
N PRO A 160 3.71 -1.70 4.40
CA PRO A 160 3.63 -2.57 3.25
C PRO A 160 2.85 -1.94 2.10
N MET A 161 3.29 -2.25 0.88
CA MET A 161 2.69 -1.79 -0.37
C MET A 161 2.24 -2.97 -1.23
N SER A 162 3.11 -3.98 -1.37
CA SER A 162 2.88 -5.14 -2.23
C SER A 162 3.56 -6.39 -1.70
N ILE A 163 3.17 -7.55 -2.24
CA ILE A 163 3.68 -8.85 -1.79
C ILE A 163 3.86 -9.80 -2.98
N GLY A 164 4.90 -10.62 -2.92
CA GLY A 164 5.19 -11.68 -3.88
C GLY A 164 5.78 -12.90 -3.19
N ARG A 165 5.64 -14.07 -3.82
CA ARG A 165 6.15 -15.35 -3.29
C ARG A 165 6.91 -16.10 -4.35
N VAL A 166 8.01 -16.72 -3.93
CA VAL A 166 8.82 -17.62 -4.74
C VAL A 166 9.00 -18.92 -3.96
N HIS A 167 8.78 -20.06 -4.60
CA HIS A 167 9.01 -21.36 -3.95
C HIS A 167 10.47 -21.81 -4.16
N ARG A 168 11.13 -22.22 -3.07
CA ARG A 168 12.55 -22.62 -3.06
C ARG A 168 12.76 -23.71 -1.99
N ASN A 169 13.34 -24.84 -2.39
CA ASN A 169 13.78 -25.90 -1.48
C ASN A 169 12.71 -26.42 -0.48
N GLY A 170 11.42 -26.43 -0.86
CA GLY A 170 10.31 -26.81 0.03
C GLY A 170 9.74 -25.67 0.87
N VAL A 171 10.33 -24.48 0.81
CA VAL A 171 9.95 -23.29 1.58
C VAL A 171 9.33 -22.24 0.65
N ASP A 172 8.33 -21.52 1.14
CA ASP A 172 7.86 -20.30 0.49
C ASP A 172 8.67 -19.10 0.97
N VAL A 173 9.42 -18.49 0.07
CA VAL A 173 10.13 -17.23 0.31
C VAL A 173 9.22 -16.09 -0.15
N VAL A 174 8.76 -15.29 0.80
CA VAL A 174 7.81 -14.20 0.60
C VAL A 174 8.56 -12.87 0.68
N GLY A 175 8.51 -12.09 -0.41
CA GLY A 175 9.01 -10.71 -0.43
C GLY A 175 7.86 -9.73 -0.26
N VAL A 176 7.97 -8.83 0.70
CA VAL A 176 7.05 -7.71 0.91
C VAL A 176 7.75 -6.42 0.47
N GLY A 177 7.20 -5.74 -0.53
CA GLY A 177 7.63 -4.38 -0.88
C GLY A 177 7.04 -3.41 0.14
N VAL A 178 7.89 -2.64 0.81
CA VAL A 178 7.49 -1.69 1.86
C VAL A 178 8.06 -0.30 1.58
N GLN A 179 7.42 0.73 2.11
CA GLN A 179 7.93 2.11 2.13
C GLN A 179 8.39 2.47 3.54
N ARG A 180 9.55 3.13 3.64
CA ARG A 180 10.06 3.70 4.88
C ARG A 180 9.29 4.97 5.21
N VAL A 181 8.86 5.10 6.46
CA VAL A 181 8.01 6.22 6.89
C VAL A 181 8.45 6.80 8.22
N ARG A 182 8.49 8.14 8.27
CA ARG A 182 8.83 8.93 9.46
C ARG A 182 7.65 9.84 9.78
N GLY A 183 7.24 9.90 11.04
CA GLY A 183 6.27 10.91 11.48
C GLY A 183 6.95 12.28 11.54
N THR A 184 6.31 13.32 11.03
CA THR A 184 6.90 14.68 10.94
C THR A 184 6.28 15.70 11.90
N GLY A 185 5.15 15.37 12.53
CA GLY A 185 4.57 16.18 13.61
C GLY A 185 4.88 15.65 15.02
N GLY A 186 4.26 16.28 16.02
CA GLY A 186 4.31 15.79 17.41
C GLY A 186 3.50 14.50 17.61
N ALA A 187 3.52 13.95 18.83
CA ALA A 187 2.94 12.62 19.16
C ALA A 187 1.44 12.41 18.85
N SER A 188 0.70 13.44 18.45
CA SER A 188 -0.71 13.38 18.05
C SER A 188 -0.95 13.72 16.57
N SER A 189 0.11 13.90 15.78
CA SER A 189 0.03 14.21 14.35
C SER A 189 -0.02 12.92 13.52
N THR A 190 -0.81 12.97 12.45
CA THR A 190 -0.85 11.94 11.39
C THR A 190 0.05 12.30 10.20
N ASP A 191 0.87 13.34 10.31
CA ASP A 191 1.75 13.83 9.24
C ASP A 191 2.99 12.94 9.13
N PHE A 192 3.32 12.54 7.90
CA PHE A 192 4.43 11.64 7.63
C PHE A 192 5.18 12.00 6.34
N GLU A 193 6.43 11.55 6.27
CA GLU A 193 7.23 11.48 5.05
C GLU A 193 7.43 10.02 4.65
N ASN A 194 7.27 9.70 3.37
CA ASN A 194 7.83 8.49 2.79
C ASN A 194 9.28 8.79 2.37
N LEU A 195 10.23 8.05 2.94
CA LEU A 195 11.67 8.23 2.75
C LEU A 195 12.27 7.36 1.63
N GLY A 196 11.47 6.51 1.01
CA GLY A 196 11.86 5.62 -0.07
C GLY A 196 11.59 4.14 0.20
N PRO A 197 11.80 3.29 -0.81
CA PRO A 197 11.43 1.87 -0.74
C PRO A 197 12.39 1.03 0.11
N ALA A 198 11.89 -0.10 0.58
CA ALA A 198 12.63 -1.19 1.20
C ALA A 198 11.94 -2.53 0.88
N ILE A 199 12.61 -3.65 1.16
CA ILE A 199 12.03 -5.00 1.03
C ILE A 199 12.21 -5.75 2.34
N ALA A 200 11.14 -6.35 2.84
CA ALA A 200 11.19 -7.34 3.90
C ALA A 200 11.03 -8.75 3.31
N VAL A 201 11.82 -9.71 3.77
CA VAL A 201 11.81 -11.10 3.30
C VAL A 201 11.41 -12.03 4.43
N PHE A 202 10.38 -12.83 4.21
CA PHE A 202 9.90 -13.86 5.13
C PHE A 202 10.12 -15.25 4.56
N HIS A 203 10.43 -16.22 5.42
CA HIS A 203 10.37 -17.64 5.07
C HIS A 203 9.12 -18.27 5.70
N VAL A 204 8.41 -19.11 4.95
CA VAL A 204 7.23 -19.83 5.41
C VAL A 204 7.35 -21.31 5.07
N GLU A 205 7.64 -22.11 6.10
CA GLU A 205 7.59 -23.57 6.04
C GLU A 205 6.15 -24.07 5.88
N PRO A 206 5.91 -25.24 5.24
CA PRO A 206 4.60 -25.87 5.19
C PRO A 206 4.01 -26.04 6.60
N GLY A 207 2.82 -25.49 6.85
CA GLY A 207 2.18 -25.47 8.18
C GLY A 207 2.83 -24.53 9.21
N GLY A 208 4.04 -24.01 8.95
CA GLY A 208 4.77 -23.09 9.84
C GLY A 208 4.23 -21.66 9.84
N VAL A 209 4.67 -20.85 10.79
CA VAL A 209 4.36 -19.41 10.85
C VAL A 209 5.39 -18.63 10.02
N PRO A 210 5.02 -17.57 9.28
CA PRO A 210 5.98 -16.72 8.59
C PRO A 210 7.03 -16.13 9.54
N GLN A 211 8.31 -16.34 9.25
CA GLN A 211 9.45 -15.81 10.02
C GLN A 211 10.14 -14.71 9.21
N LEU A 212 10.40 -13.54 9.81
CA LEU A 212 11.16 -12.47 9.15
C LEU A 212 12.65 -12.83 9.10
N VAL A 213 13.27 -12.73 7.92
CA VAL A 213 14.67 -13.15 7.67
C VAL A 213 15.58 -11.97 7.31
N GLU A 214 15.05 -10.93 6.69
CA GLU A 214 15.82 -9.75 6.28
C GLU A 214 14.90 -8.55 6.11
N VAL A 215 15.37 -7.37 6.52
CA VAL A 215 14.83 -6.07 6.08
C VAL A 215 15.96 -5.29 5.42
N LYS A 216 15.73 -4.87 4.17
CA LYS A 216 16.72 -4.13 3.39
C LYS A 216 16.13 -2.83 2.84
N ASP A 217 16.67 -1.71 3.30
CA ASP A 217 16.41 -0.40 2.71
C ASP A 217 17.02 -0.32 1.31
N ILE A 218 16.38 0.40 0.38
CA ILE A 218 16.85 0.53 -1.00
C ILE A 218 17.27 1.99 -1.25
N GLY A 219 18.58 2.24 -1.08
CA GLY A 219 19.17 3.58 -1.18
C GLY A 219 18.81 4.48 0.00
N ARG A 220 19.44 5.67 0.07
CA ARG A 220 19.28 6.63 1.17
C ARG A 220 17.83 7.05 1.41
N ASP A 221 17.54 7.45 2.65
CA ASP A 221 16.31 8.15 3.02
C ASP A 221 16.22 9.49 2.27
N ASP A 222 15.08 9.76 1.64
CA ASP A 222 14.85 10.93 0.77
C ASP A 222 13.34 11.21 0.68
N PRO A 223 12.81 12.29 1.29
CA PRO A 223 11.38 12.56 1.33
C PRO A 223 10.80 13.06 -0.02
N SER A 224 11.62 13.22 -1.06
CA SER A 224 11.15 13.75 -2.34
C SER A 224 10.30 12.75 -3.12
N ARG A 225 9.00 13.04 -3.24
CA ARG A 225 8.02 12.23 -3.99
C ARG A 225 8.30 12.16 -5.49
N LYS A 226 9.24 12.97 -6.00
CA LYS A 226 9.71 12.96 -7.41
C LYS A 226 10.47 11.69 -7.77
N ARG A 227 10.99 10.97 -6.78
CA ARG A 227 11.74 9.72 -6.97
C ARG A 227 10.78 8.53 -6.94
N PRO A 228 10.88 7.56 -7.88
CA PRO A 228 10.03 6.38 -7.86
C PRO A 228 10.21 5.53 -6.60
N THR A 229 9.12 5.33 -5.85
CA THR A 229 9.07 4.36 -4.75
C THR A 229 8.86 2.97 -5.33
N TRP A 230 9.96 2.27 -5.66
CA TRP A 230 9.93 0.93 -6.25
C TRP A 230 9.32 -0.12 -5.31
N GLY A 231 8.50 -1.03 -5.83
CA GLY A 231 7.76 -2.00 -5.02
C GLY A 231 6.38 -1.50 -4.58
N ALA A 232 5.95 -0.33 -5.06
CA ALA A 232 4.57 0.16 -4.97
C ALA A 232 3.54 -0.84 -5.53
N ALA A 233 3.95 -1.62 -6.53
CA ALA A 233 3.36 -2.91 -6.88
C ALA A 233 4.47 -3.88 -7.31
N VAL A 234 4.24 -5.18 -7.14
CA VAL A 234 5.13 -6.25 -7.60
C VAL A 234 4.31 -7.28 -8.38
N ALA A 235 4.87 -7.76 -9.49
CA ALA A 235 4.33 -8.89 -10.24
C ALA A 235 5.45 -9.87 -10.61
N ILE A 236 5.18 -11.17 -10.52
CA ILE A 236 6.16 -12.23 -10.84
C ILE A 236 5.68 -12.96 -12.09
N LYS A 237 6.54 -13.10 -13.10
CA LYS A 237 6.26 -13.90 -14.29
C LYS A 237 7.50 -14.65 -14.76
N GLY A 238 7.44 -15.99 -14.69
CA GLY A 238 8.61 -16.84 -14.84
C GLY A 238 9.65 -16.52 -13.77
N GLU A 239 10.90 -16.35 -14.17
CA GLU A 239 12.03 -16.04 -13.29
C GLU A 239 12.25 -14.52 -13.08
N TRP A 240 11.32 -13.69 -13.54
CA TRP A 240 11.41 -12.23 -13.44
C TRP A 240 10.44 -11.67 -12.41
N VAL A 241 10.97 -10.83 -11.52
CA VAL A 241 10.20 -9.96 -10.64
C VAL A 241 10.13 -8.58 -11.31
N TYR A 242 8.92 -8.11 -11.60
CA TYR A 242 8.65 -6.76 -12.07
C TYR A 242 8.26 -5.90 -10.87
N LEU A 243 9.06 -4.86 -10.62
CA LEU A 243 8.87 -3.91 -9.53
C LEU A 243 8.38 -2.59 -10.13
N TYR A 244 7.15 -2.24 -9.83
CA TYR A 244 6.58 -0.98 -10.27
C TYR A 244 6.92 0.12 -9.26
N GLY A 245 7.27 1.29 -9.78
CA GLY A 245 7.65 2.46 -8.98
C GLY A 245 6.72 3.62 -9.25
N THR A 246 6.27 4.28 -8.18
CA THR A 246 5.36 5.42 -8.24
C THR A 246 6.07 6.73 -7.86
N ALA A 247 5.83 7.81 -8.60
CA ALA A 247 6.39 9.13 -8.30
C ALA A 247 5.39 10.26 -8.61
N ASN A 248 5.29 11.25 -7.73
CA ASN A 248 4.53 12.48 -7.96
C ASN A 248 5.52 13.62 -8.28
N PRO A 249 5.30 14.41 -9.36
CA PRO A 249 6.26 15.43 -9.79
C PRO A 249 6.26 16.69 -8.90
N GLU A 250 5.37 16.76 -7.90
CA GLU A 250 5.19 17.89 -6.98
C GLU A 250 4.84 19.20 -7.70
N VAL A 251 3.99 19.08 -8.71
CA VAL A 251 3.45 20.19 -9.51
C VAL A 251 2.01 20.46 -9.05
N ASP A 252 1.68 21.73 -8.82
CA ASP A 252 0.34 22.15 -8.40
C ASP A 252 -0.75 21.62 -9.34
N GLY A 253 -1.77 20.97 -8.77
CA GLY A 253 -2.88 20.35 -9.51
C GLY A 253 -2.59 18.93 -10.03
N VAL A 254 -1.37 18.40 -9.87
CA VAL A 254 -1.04 17.00 -10.19
C VAL A 254 -1.09 16.17 -8.91
N PHE A 255 -2.22 15.52 -8.67
CA PHE A 255 -2.46 14.73 -7.45
C PHE A 255 -2.11 13.24 -7.59
N GLY A 256 -2.19 12.69 -8.80
CA GLY A 256 -1.79 11.32 -9.08
C GLY A 256 -0.28 11.10 -9.07
N TYR A 257 0.11 9.84 -9.00
CA TYR A 257 1.48 9.38 -9.18
C TYR A 257 1.63 8.79 -10.59
N SER A 258 2.78 9.03 -11.20
CA SER A 258 3.22 8.33 -12.41
C SER A 258 3.60 6.89 -12.09
N LEU A 259 3.50 5.98 -13.06
CA LEU A 259 3.91 4.59 -12.93
C LEU A 259 5.12 4.29 -13.82
N ARG A 260 6.16 3.66 -13.27
CA ARG A 260 7.34 3.15 -14.00
C ARG A 260 7.57 1.69 -13.66
N VAL A 261 8.40 0.97 -14.42
CA VAL A 261 8.75 -0.42 -14.11
C VAL A 261 10.27 -0.67 -14.13
N ALA A 262 10.72 -1.42 -13.14
CA ALA A 262 11.99 -2.12 -13.11
C ALA A 262 11.75 -3.63 -13.17
N ARG A 263 12.73 -4.41 -13.61
CA ARG A 263 12.75 -5.86 -13.45
C ARG A 263 14.09 -6.35 -12.92
N VAL A 264 14.05 -7.49 -12.25
CA VAL A 264 15.24 -8.20 -11.80
C VAL A 264 15.00 -9.70 -11.88
N HIS A 265 16.07 -10.47 -12.07
CA HIS A 265 15.98 -11.92 -11.90
C HIS A 265 15.65 -12.24 -10.45
N ILE A 266 14.81 -13.24 -10.25
CA ILE A 266 14.27 -13.65 -8.95
C ILE A 266 15.36 -13.89 -7.89
N ASP A 267 16.45 -14.55 -8.26
CA ASP A 267 17.59 -14.84 -7.37
C ASP A 267 18.56 -13.63 -7.19
N HIS A 268 18.21 -12.47 -7.75
CA HIS A 268 18.97 -11.23 -7.66
C HIS A 268 18.15 -10.07 -7.08
N LEU A 269 16.95 -10.32 -6.56
CA LEU A 269 16.04 -9.30 -6.01
C LEU A 269 16.72 -8.36 -5.00
N ARG A 270 17.63 -8.90 -4.18
CA ARG A 270 18.37 -8.20 -3.11
C ARG A 270 19.58 -7.37 -3.60
N ASP A 271 20.03 -7.60 -4.83
CA ASP A 271 21.14 -6.90 -5.47
C ASP A 271 20.60 -5.80 -6.41
N HIS A 272 20.48 -4.58 -5.87
CA HIS A 272 19.95 -3.43 -6.60
C HIS A 272 20.76 -3.11 -7.89
N SER A 273 22.05 -3.48 -7.96
CA SER A 273 22.88 -3.30 -9.16
C SER A 273 22.47 -4.22 -10.33
N ARG A 274 21.68 -5.26 -10.06
CA ARG A 274 21.15 -6.22 -11.04
C ARG A 274 19.82 -5.79 -11.62
N TRP A 275 19.13 -4.83 -10.98
CA TRP A 275 17.87 -4.31 -11.47
C TRP A 275 18.06 -3.61 -12.81
N ARG A 276 17.06 -3.72 -13.68
CA ARG A 276 17.01 -3.03 -14.96
C ARG A 276 15.72 -2.25 -15.08
N TYR A 277 15.77 -1.09 -15.69
CA TYR A 277 14.68 -0.14 -15.77
C TYR A 277 14.25 0.00 -17.21
N TRP A 278 12.94 0.07 -17.45
CA TRP A 278 12.41 0.16 -18.82
C TRP A 278 12.50 1.59 -19.33
N ASP A 279 13.30 1.82 -20.38
CA ASP A 279 13.49 3.15 -21.01
C ASP A 279 12.50 3.43 -22.15
N GLY A 280 11.54 2.53 -22.39
CA GLY A 280 10.60 2.61 -23.51
C GLY A 280 10.99 1.73 -24.70
N THR A 281 12.26 1.31 -24.78
CA THR A 281 12.81 0.50 -25.87
C THR A 281 13.59 -0.72 -25.37
N GLU A 282 14.43 -0.56 -24.35
CA GLU A 282 15.20 -1.62 -23.74
C GLU A 282 15.22 -1.54 -22.20
N TRP A 283 16.11 -2.33 -21.59
CA TRP A 283 16.20 -2.54 -20.14
C TRP A 283 17.53 -1.99 -19.62
N SER A 284 17.59 -0.66 -19.47
CA SER A 284 18.76 0.08 -18.97
C SER A 284 19.18 -0.30 -17.54
N LYS A 285 20.43 -0.02 -17.19
CA LYS A 285 20.94 -0.07 -15.81
C LYS A 285 20.63 1.22 -15.02
N ASN A 286 20.27 2.30 -15.70
CA ASN A 286 20.09 3.62 -15.09
C ASN A 286 18.63 3.84 -14.69
N ALA A 287 18.37 4.04 -13.40
CA ALA A 287 17.03 4.29 -12.89
C ALA A 287 16.41 5.61 -13.40
N ALA A 288 17.24 6.59 -13.81
CA ALA A 288 16.77 7.87 -14.32
C ALA A 288 16.21 7.81 -15.75
N GLU A 289 16.54 6.76 -16.51
CA GLU A 289 16.02 6.53 -17.87
C GLU A 289 14.63 5.87 -17.87
N ALA A 290 14.12 5.47 -16.70
CA ALA A 290 12.83 4.79 -16.57
C ALA A 290 11.65 5.68 -17.03
N VAL A 291 10.98 5.29 -18.13
CA VAL A 291 9.86 6.05 -18.71
C VAL A 291 8.55 5.82 -17.97
N GLU A 292 7.67 6.82 -18.03
CA GLU A 292 6.32 6.75 -17.49
C GLU A 292 5.45 5.82 -18.36
N LEU A 293 5.01 4.72 -17.77
CA LEU A 293 4.01 3.82 -18.33
C LEU A 293 2.59 4.38 -18.17
N ILE A 294 2.38 5.15 -17.10
CA ILE A 294 1.18 5.96 -16.82
C ILE A 294 1.69 7.32 -16.31
N PRO A 295 1.24 8.45 -16.87
CA PRO A 295 1.66 9.78 -16.41
C PRO A 295 1.04 10.14 -15.06
N ALA A 296 1.67 11.07 -14.33
CA ALA A 296 1.16 11.50 -13.01
C ALA A 296 -0.17 12.28 -13.07
N GLN A 297 -0.41 13.04 -14.14
CA GLN A 297 -1.67 13.75 -14.36
C GLN A 297 -2.78 12.75 -14.72
N GLY A 298 -3.79 12.59 -13.85
CA GLY A 298 -4.76 11.49 -14.01
C GLY A 298 -4.13 10.13 -13.73
N GLY A 299 -3.04 10.11 -12.96
CA GLY A 299 -2.24 8.93 -12.65
C GLY A 299 -2.82 8.09 -11.51
N VAL A 300 -1.98 7.20 -10.99
CA VAL A 300 -2.32 6.19 -9.98
C VAL A 300 -2.16 6.70 -8.54
N SER A 301 -2.62 5.92 -7.56
CA SER A 301 -2.17 5.99 -6.18
C SER A 301 -0.69 5.62 -6.03
N GLN A 302 -0.06 6.10 -4.95
CA GLN A 302 1.30 5.77 -4.54
C GLN A 302 1.49 4.27 -4.32
N THR A 303 0.48 3.59 -3.78
CA THR A 303 0.40 2.12 -3.70
C THR A 303 -0.75 1.63 -4.59
N LEU A 304 -0.52 0.55 -5.35
CA LEU A 304 -1.48 0.00 -6.31
C LEU A 304 -1.31 -1.51 -6.48
N SER A 305 -2.09 -2.12 -7.38
CA SER A 305 -1.82 -3.48 -7.84
C SER A 305 -1.60 -3.53 -9.34
N VAL A 306 -0.58 -4.28 -9.76
CA VAL A 306 -0.34 -4.64 -11.16
C VAL A 306 -0.26 -6.15 -11.26
N PHE A 307 -1.04 -6.75 -12.15
CA PHE A 307 -1.10 -8.21 -12.32
C PHE A 307 -1.36 -8.58 -13.78
N GLU A 308 -1.10 -9.84 -14.12
CA GLU A 308 -1.45 -10.43 -15.41
C GLU A 308 -2.63 -11.37 -15.24
N GLN A 309 -3.59 -11.31 -16.16
CA GLN A 309 -4.70 -12.26 -16.24
C GLN A 309 -5.11 -12.44 -17.71
N ASP A 310 -5.33 -13.68 -18.12
CA ASP A 310 -5.80 -14.05 -19.45
C ASP A 310 -4.94 -13.45 -20.59
N GLY A 311 -3.62 -13.34 -20.36
CA GLY A 311 -2.64 -12.78 -21.29
C GLY A 311 -2.55 -11.24 -21.31
N SER A 312 -3.39 -10.55 -20.55
CA SER A 312 -3.42 -9.08 -20.45
C SER A 312 -2.88 -8.60 -19.12
N TRP A 313 -2.16 -7.48 -19.14
CA TRP A 313 -1.66 -6.82 -17.93
C TRP A 313 -2.62 -5.71 -17.49
N TYR A 314 -2.88 -5.66 -16.20
CA TYR A 314 -3.80 -4.70 -15.59
C TYR A 314 -3.12 -3.98 -14.43
N ALA A 315 -3.20 -2.65 -14.43
CA ALA A 315 -2.95 -1.84 -13.24
C ALA A 315 -4.31 -1.36 -12.70
N VAL A 316 -4.58 -1.61 -11.42
CA VAL A 316 -5.80 -1.19 -10.73
C VAL A 316 -5.42 -0.19 -9.66
N SER A 317 -6.02 1.00 -9.72
CA SER A 317 -5.69 2.09 -8.80
C SER A 317 -6.80 3.13 -8.69
N LYS A 318 -6.74 3.97 -7.66
CA LYS A 318 -7.57 5.16 -7.55
C LYS A 318 -6.93 6.26 -8.40
N GLN A 319 -7.67 6.82 -9.34
CA GLN A 319 -7.15 7.90 -10.19
C GLN A 319 -6.99 9.17 -9.36
N ASP A 320 -5.85 9.86 -9.49
CA ASP A 320 -5.53 11.10 -8.76
C ASP A 320 -5.48 10.91 -7.22
N GLU A 321 -5.09 9.70 -6.79
CA GLU A 321 -4.78 9.31 -5.41
C GLU A 321 -5.85 9.72 -4.37
N PHE A 322 -5.46 10.42 -3.31
CA PHE A 322 -6.28 10.63 -2.12
C PHE A 322 -7.49 11.53 -2.41
N LEU A 323 -7.31 12.53 -3.28
CA LEU A 323 -8.36 13.45 -3.72
C LEU A 323 -9.23 12.88 -4.84
N GLY A 324 -8.74 11.81 -5.48
CA GLY A 324 -9.47 11.01 -6.45
C GLY A 324 -10.83 10.52 -5.94
N GLN A 325 -11.67 10.13 -6.88
CA GLN A 325 -12.95 9.47 -6.60
C GLN A 325 -13.16 8.20 -7.41
N ASP A 326 -12.41 8.00 -8.48
CA ASP A 326 -12.66 6.95 -9.47
C ASP A 326 -11.68 5.78 -9.27
N LEU A 327 -12.20 4.58 -9.12
CA LEU A 327 -11.42 3.35 -9.22
C LEU A 327 -11.30 3.01 -10.71
N VAL A 328 -10.06 2.94 -11.20
CA VAL A 328 -9.75 2.86 -12.62
C VAL A 328 -8.88 1.65 -12.91
N ILE A 329 -9.10 1.06 -14.08
CA ILE A 329 -8.27 0.00 -14.65
C ILE A 329 -7.52 0.55 -15.84
N TRP A 330 -6.20 0.38 -15.84
CA TRP A 330 -5.35 0.57 -17.01
C TRP A 330 -4.95 -0.81 -17.55
N LYS A 331 -4.97 -0.98 -18.88
CA LYS A 331 -4.66 -2.24 -19.57
C LYS A 331 -3.41 -2.09 -20.45
N ALA A 332 -2.57 -3.12 -20.45
CA ALA A 332 -1.37 -3.23 -21.27
C ALA A 332 -1.23 -4.64 -21.88
N PRO A 333 -0.52 -4.80 -23.02
CA PRO A 333 -0.19 -6.10 -23.59
C PRO A 333 1.00 -6.79 -22.89
N ALA A 334 1.81 -6.04 -22.13
CA ALA A 334 3.08 -6.48 -21.56
C ALA A 334 3.31 -5.82 -20.19
N PRO A 335 4.21 -6.37 -19.33
CA PRO A 335 4.50 -5.75 -18.03
C PRO A 335 5.15 -4.36 -18.15
N SER A 336 5.86 -4.11 -19.26
CA SER A 336 6.44 -2.81 -19.60
C SER A 336 5.47 -1.88 -20.36
N GLY A 337 4.17 -2.16 -20.32
CA GLY A 337 3.17 -1.31 -20.96
C GLY A 337 3.10 -1.47 -22.49
N PRO A 338 2.68 -0.42 -23.23
CA PRO A 338 2.12 0.82 -22.71
C PRO A 338 0.81 0.56 -21.95
N PHE A 339 0.59 1.23 -20.82
CA PHE A 339 -0.66 1.13 -20.05
C PHE A 339 -1.65 2.19 -20.50
N THR A 340 -2.81 1.76 -20.99
CA THR A 340 -3.89 2.64 -21.45
C THR A 340 -5.05 2.64 -20.46
N ARG A 341 -5.59 3.82 -20.14
CA ARG A 341 -6.74 3.96 -19.23
C ARG A 341 -7.98 3.33 -19.88
N ALA A 342 -8.39 2.16 -19.41
CA ALA A 342 -9.43 1.37 -20.06
C ALA A 342 -10.84 1.68 -19.55
N SER A 343 -11.05 1.78 -18.24
CA SER A 343 -12.37 2.05 -17.66
C SER A 343 -12.33 2.60 -16.23
N THR A 344 -13.33 3.42 -15.87
CA THR A 344 -13.72 3.61 -14.45
C THR A 344 -14.65 2.46 -14.09
N VAL A 345 -14.31 1.66 -13.07
CA VAL A 345 -15.08 0.45 -12.68
C VAL A 345 -15.89 0.63 -11.40
N ALA A 346 -15.54 1.60 -10.56
CA ALA A 346 -16.33 2.02 -9.40
C ALA A 346 -15.98 3.46 -9.01
N ARG A 347 -16.74 4.04 -8.07
CA ARG A 347 -16.38 5.29 -7.41
C ARG A 347 -16.22 5.07 -5.90
N ILE A 348 -15.09 5.49 -5.36
CA ILE A 348 -14.67 5.34 -3.95
C ILE A 348 -14.25 6.70 -3.35
N PRO A 349 -15.14 7.72 -3.32
CA PRO A 349 -14.82 9.02 -2.78
C PRO A 349 -14.61 8.99 -1.25
N SER A 350 -13.61 9.73 -0.77
CA SER A 350 -13.56 10.20 0.61
C SER A 350 -14.67 11.24 0.85
N ASN A 351 -15.13 11.41 2.08
CA ASN A 351 -16.14 12.39 2.47
C ASN A 351 -15.58 13.31 3.58
N ALA A 352 -15.20 14.52 3.19
CA ALA A 352 -14.65 15.53 4.09
C ALA A 352 -15.64 16.02 5.17
N VAL A 353 -16.96 15.92 4.93
CA VAL A 353 -17.98 16.36 5.90
C VAL A 353 -18.10 15.36 7.06
N THR A 354 -17.96 14.06 6.79
CA THR A 354 -18.02 13.01 7.82
C THR A 354 -16.64 12.53 8.31
N GLY A 355 -15.56 13.08 7.74
CA GLY A 355 -14.18 12.64 7.97
C GLY A 355 -13.84 11.27 7.38
N GLN A 356 -14.73 10.64 6.60
CA GLN A 356 -14.47 9.31 6.04
C GLN A 356 -13.41 9.35 4.94
N LEU A 357 -12.41 8.48 5.05
CA LEU A 357 -11.34 8.31 4.07
C LEU A 357 -11.52 7.01 3.28
N ARG A 358 -11.23 7.05 1.97
CA ARG A 358 -11.16 5.86 1.09
C ARG A 358 -9.95 5.97 0.16
N TYR A 359 -9.04 5.01 0.24
CA TYR A 359 -7.71 5.09 -0.37
C TYR A 359 -7.11 3.70 -0.64
N MET A 360 -5.96 3.66 -1.34
CA MET A 360 -5.16 2.47 -1.64
C MET A 360 -6.00 1.24 -2.04
N PRO A 361 -6.66 1.25 -3.22
CA PRO A 361 -7.34 0.08 -3.72
C PRO A 361 -6.32 -0.96 -4.23
N LEU A 362 -6.47 -2.21 -3.78
CA LEU A 362 -5.60 -3.33 -4.15
C LEU A 362 -6.41 -4.47 -4.76
N ALA A 363 -5.85 -5.13 -5.78
CA ALA A 363 -6.49 -6.19 -6.53
C ALA A 363 -6.00 -7.57 -6.07
N HIS A 364 -6.94 -8.52 -5.97
CA HIS A 364 -6.73 -9.84 -5.39
C HIS A 364 -7.09 -10.96 -6.40
N PRO A 365 -6.27 -11.20 -7.43
CA PRO A 365 -6.61 -12.14 -8.51
C PRO A 365 -6.76 -13.59 -8.03
N ALA A 366 -6.14 -13.97 -6.91
CA ALA A 366 -6.25 -15.31 -6.31
C ALA A 366 -7.48 -15.50 -5.40
N ILE A 367 -8.34 -14.48 -5.22
CA ILE A 367 -9.49 -14.54 -4.30
C ILE A 367 -10.78 -14.74 -5.08
N LEU A 368 -11.40 -15.91 -4.89
CA LEU A 368 -12.65 -16.30 -5.54
C LEU A 368 -12.65 -15.95 -7.04
N PRO A 369 -11.66 -16.48 -7.81
CA PRO A 369 -11.45 -16.08 -9.19
C PRO A 369 -12.68 -16.39 -10.04
N VAL A 370 -13.09 -15.41 -10.84
CA VAL A 370 -14.19 -15.52 -11.81
C VAL A 370 -13.69 -14.87 -13.11
N PRO A 371 -13.70 -15.59 -14.26
CA PRO A 371 -13.15 -15.10 -15.52
C PRO A 371 -13.64 -13.69 -15.91
N GLY A 372 -12.72 -12.84 -16.38
CA GLY A 372 -13.01 -11.45 -16.73
C GLY A 372 -13.39 -10.55 -15.54
N THR A 373 -13.12 -10.94 -14.30
CA THR A 373 -13.31 -10.10 -13.10
C THR A 373 -12.17 -10.26 -12.11
N VAL A 374 -12.03 -9.29 -11.22
CA VAL A 374 -11.11 -9.35 -10.07
C VAL A 374 -11.80 -8.78 -8.82
N ILE A 375 -11.44 -9.27 -7.63
CA ILE A 375 -11.85 -8.64 -6.36
C ILE A 375 -10.84 -7.54 -6.04
N VAL A 376 -11.34 -6.38 -5.63
CA VAL A 376 -10.55 -5.22 -5.21
C VAL A 376 -10.96 -4.83 -3.80
N SER A 377 -10.00 -4.76 -2.88
CA SER A 377 -10.18 -4.05 -1.61
C SER A 377 -9.91 -2.57 -1.80
N TYR A 378 -10.40 -1.75 -0.87
CA TYR A 378 -9.86 -0.41 -0.61
C TYR A 378 -9.89 -0.14 0.90
N SER A 379 -8.90 0.61 1.38
CA SER A 379 -8.80 0.98 2.79
C SER A 379 -9.91 1.97 3.15
N ARG A 380 -10.50 1.81 4.33
CA ARG A 380 -11.44 2.77 4.95
C ARG A 380 -10.79 3.30 6.21
N ASN A 381 -10.95 4.59 6.51
CA ASN A 381 -10.57 5.18 7.80
C ASN A 381 -11.47 6.38 8.14
N ASN A 382 -11.30 7.02 9.31
CA ASN A 382 -11.84 8.33 9.64
C ASN A 382 -10.72 9.27 10.12
N THR A 383 -10.82 10.56 9.82
CA THR A 383 -9.90 11.59 10.35
C THR A 383 -10.04 11.81 11.85
N ASP A 384 -11.13 11.35 12.46
CA ASP A 384 -11.35 11.36 13.90
C ASP A 384 -10.92 10.00 14.50
N LEU A 385 -9.72 9.98 15.09
CA LEU A 385 -9.16 8.78 15.74
C LEU A 385 -10.03 8.28 16.89
N GLY A 386 -10.71 9.16 17.63
CA GLY A 386 -11.60 8.76 18.72
C GLY A 386 -12.80 7.94 18.22
N LYS A 387 -13.33 8.26 17.03
CA LYS A 387 -14.35 7.41 16.37
C LYS A 387 -13.78 6.05 15.96
N VAL A 388 -12.53 5.99 15.52
CA VAL A 388 -11.86 4.75 15.10
C VAL A 388 -11.56 3.85 16.31
N GLU A 389 -11.11 4.42 17.43
CA GLU A 389 -10.91 3.68 18.67
C GLU A 389 -12.22 3.16 19.26
N ALA A 390 -13.27 3.99 19.26
CA ALA A 390 -14.60 3.59 19.73
C ALA A 390 -15.31 2.59 18.79
N ASN A 391 -14.98 2.59 17.50
CA ASN A 391 -15.49 1.65 16.52
C ASN A 391 -14.43 1.24 15.48
N PRO A 392 -13.58 0.23 15.80
CA PRO A 392 -12.51 -0.23 14.91
C PRO A 392 -12.97 -0.74 13.54
N PHE A 393 -14.26 -1.06 13.36
CA PHE A 393 -14.82 -1.42 12.05
C PHE A 393 -14.82 -0.27 11.04
N LEU A 394 -14.66 0.99 11.48
CA LEU A 394 -14.41 2.14 10.60
C LEU A 394 -13.04 2.09 9.93
N TYR A 395 -12.09 1.35 10.52
CA TYR A 395 -10.72 1.19 10.07
C TYR A 395 -10.44 -0.25 9.62
N ARG A 396 -11.17 -0.67 8.59
CA ARG A 396 -11.04 -1.98 7.96
C ARG A 396 -11.28 -1.86 6.46
N PRO A 397 -10.67 -2.68 5.60
CA PRO A 397 -10.93 -2.63 4.16
C PRO A 397 -12.40 -2.91 3.81
N ALA A 398 -12.82 -2.51 2.61
CA ALA A 398 -14.06 -2.97 1.98
C ALA A 398 -13.77 -3.54 0.60
N PHE A 399 -14.55 -4.54 0.18
CA PHE A 399 -14.33 -5.32 -1.02
C PHE A 399 -15.41 -5.08 -2.08
N ILE A 400 -14.99 -5.01 -3.33
CA ILE A 400 -15.86 -4.96 -4.51
C ILE A 400 -15.31 -5.88 -5.59
N ARG A 401 -16.19 -6.56 -6.34
CA ARG A 401 -15.80 -7.30 -7.55
C ARG A 401 -16.00 -6.37 -8.74
N VAL A 402 -14.93 -6.19 -9.52
CA VAL A 402 -14.94 -5.33 -10.71
C VAL A 402 -14.73 -6.17 -11.97
N ARG A 403 -15.28 -5.71 -13.09
CA ARG A 403 -15.11 -6.36 -14.40
C ARG A 403 -13.84 -5.86 -15.08
N LEU A 404 -13.08 -6.78 -15.65
CA LEU A 404 -11.92 -6.47 -16.49
C LEU A 404 -12.37 -6.19 -17.94
N PRO A 405 -11.76 -5.20 -18.61
CA PRO A 405 -12.04 -4.83 -19.99
C PRO A 405 -11.36 -5.73 -21.02
#